data_AF-A0A5R9E6W4-F1
#
_entry.id   AF-A0A5R9E6W4-F1
#
_cell.length_a   1.000
_cell.length_b   1.000
_cell.length_c   1.000
_cell.angle_alpha   90.00
_cell.angle_beta   90.00
_cell.angle_gamma   90.00
#
_symmetry.space_group_name_H-M   'P 1'
#
loop_
_entity.id
_entity.type
_entity.pdbx_description
1 polymer ?
#
loop_
_entity_poly.entity_id
_entity_poly.type
_entity_poly.pdbx_seq_one_letter_code
_entity_poly.pdbx_strand_id
1 'polypeptide(L)'
;MIAIRLARGTGRLAWRTWTRLRAAGERHDDQLGPYIAVTLSLAALGYVLSAVPILGTPLTLAWALAAYRAGAPEETAPVPADDAPEPGEQPSAEPEEEQLLPTREELAAALHQLAAPHVHLTALAAHFGLSSGQLREACDGAGIPVAGGVRMGGRVSTGVRAPDFPTLSPDPEPVPESVVAAGQSNNNNAQASTEEGFSITQDPVNHHRWRVTKAGN
;
A
#
# COMPACT_ATOMS: atom_id res chain seq x y z
N MET A 1 -30.08 16.93 16.42
CA MET A 1 -28.62 16.79 16.26
C MET A 1 -28.05 15.47 16.80
N ILE A 2 -28.47 15.00 17.98
CA ILE A 2 -27.95 13.75 18.60
C ILE A 2 -28.19 12.49 17.74
N ALA A 3 -29.39 12.34 17.16
CA ALA A 3 -29.73 11.19 16.31
C ALA A 3 -28.85 11.06 15.05
N ILE A 4 -28.46 12.19 14.44
CA ILE A 4 -27.59 12.22 13.25
C ILE A 4 -26.16 11.80 13.61
N ARG A 5 -25.67 12.18 14.80
CA ARG A 5 -24.34 11.76 15.30
C ARG A 5 -24.30 10.26 15.57
N LEU A 6 -25.34 9.73 16.21
CA LEU A 6 -25.50 8.28 16.44
C LEU A 6 -25.50 7.53 15.11
N ALA A 7 -26.35 7.91 14.14
CA ALA A 7 -26.42 7.24 12.84
C ALA A 7 -25.08 7.24 12.07
N ARG A 8 -24.29 8.32 12.17
CA ARG A 8 -22.95 8.38 11.54
C ARG A 8 -21.92 7.52 12.27
N GLY A 9 -21.93 7.51 13.60
CA GLY A 9 -21.02 6.70 14.40
C GLY A 9 -21.23 5.19 14.18
N THR A 10 -22.49 4.77 14.11
CA THR A 10 -22.86 3.36 13.88
C THR A 10 -22.46 2.89 12.49
N GLY A 11 -22.64 3.72 11.46
CA GLY A 11 -22.15 3.45 10.11
C GLY A 11 -20.63 3.24 10.06
N ARG A 12 -19.84 4.09 10.72
CA ARG A 12 -18.36 3.95 10.75
C ARG A 12 -17.91 2.68 11.49
N LEU A 13 -18.54 2.37 12.61
CA LEU A 13 -18.27 1.15 13.39
C LEU A 13 -18.58 -0.11 12.58
N ALA A 14 -19.76 -0.16 11.95
CA ALA A 14 -20.16 -1.27 11.08
C ALA A 14 -19.24 -1.42 9.86
N TRP A 15 -18.80 -0.31 9.25
CA TRP A 15 -17.85 -0.35 8.14
C TRP A 15 -16.46 -0.88 8.56
N ARG A 16 -15.95 -0.44 9.71
CA ARG A 16 -14.66 -0.91 10.26
C ARG A 16 -14.69 -2.39 10.63
N THR A 17 -15.76 -2.88 11.23
CA THR A 17 -15.89 -4.32 11.55
C THR A 17 -16.05 -5.14 10.27
N TRP A 18 -16.85 -4.67 9.31
CA TRP A 18 -17.04 -5.35 8.03
C TRP A 18 -15.75 -5.45 7.20
N THR A 19 -14.97 -4.36 7.12
CA THR A 19 -13.68 -4.36 6.41
C THR A 19 -12.66 -5.29 7.05
N ARG A 20 -12.61 -5.38 8.39
CA ARG A 20 -11.77 -6.35 9.12
C ARG A 20 -12.20 -7.79 8.87
N LEU A 21 -13.50 -8.07 8.90
CA LEU A 21 -14.04 -9.40 8.62
C LEU A 21 -13.77 -9.81 7.18
N ARG A 22 -13.90 -8.89 6.22
CA ARG A 22 -13.60 -9.13 4.81
C ARG A 22 -12.11 -9.41 4.56
N ALA A 23 -11.22 -8.65 5.19
CA ALA A 23 -9.78 -8.88 5.09
C ALA A 23 -9.34 -10.24 5.71
N ALA A 24 -10.07 -10.72 6.73
CA ALA A 24 -9.84 -12.03 7.31
C ALA A 24 -10.39 -13.18 6.43
N GLY A 25 -11.41 -12.91 5.60
CA GLY A 25 -12.10 -13.90 4.77
C GLY A 25 -11.42 -14.27 3.44
N GLU A 26 -10.41 -13.52 2.99
CA GLU A 26 -9.74 -13.77 1.70
C GLU A 26 -8.78 -14.98 1.70
N ARG A 27 -8.72 -15.78 2.78
CA ARG A 27 -7.77 -16.92 2.91
C ARG A 27 -8.40 -18.31 2.93
N HIS A 28 -9.70 -18.49 2.71
CA HIS A 28 -10.33 -19.83 2.80
C HIS A 28 -11.25 -20.12 1.62
N ASP A 29 -10.87 -21.12 0.81
CA ASP A 29 -11.66 -21.70 -0.29
C ASP A 29 -12.92 -22.47 0.19
N ASP A 30 -13.13 -22.61 1.51
CA ASP A 30 -14.33 -23.22 2.08
C ASP A 30 -15.39 -22.16 2.41
N GLN A 31 -16.16 -21.77 1.39
CA GLN A 31 -17.06 -20.62 1.46
C GLN A 31 -18.22 -20.76 2.47
N LEU A 32 -18.62 -21.94 2.94
CA LEU A 32 -19.84 -22.09 3.75
C LEU A 32 -19.62 -22.03 5.27
N GLY A 33 -18.46 -22.48 5.76
CA GLY A 33 -18.14 -22.52 7.20
C GLY A 33 -18.27 -21.17 7.92
N PRO A 34 -17.74 -20.06 7.36
CA PRO A 34 -17.80 -18.75 8.00
C PRO A 34 -19.22 -18.21 8.13
N TYR A 35 -20.08 -18.41 7.13
CA TYR A 35 -21.46 -17.91 7.18
C TYR A 35 -22.30 -18.66 8.21
N ILE A 36 -22.12 -19.98 8.35
CA ILE A 36 -22.79 -20.78 9.37
C ILE A 36 -22.33 -20.35 10.77
N ALA A 37 -21.03 -20.15 10.97
CA ALA A 37 -20.49 -19.68 12.25
C ALA A 37 -21.02 -18.28 12.64
N VAL A 38 -21.09 -17.35 11.69
CA VAL A 38 -21.64 -16.00 11.91
C VAL A 38 -23.13 -16.05 12.24
N THR A 39 -23.91 -16.82 11.47
CA THR A 39 -25.36 -16.94 11.70
C THR A 39 -25.67 -17.58 13.05
N LEU A 40 -24.98 -18.66 13.43
CA LEU A 40 -25.12 -19.28 14.75
C LEU A 40 -24.71 -18.33 15.88
N SER A 41 -23.63 -17.56 15.70
CA SER A 41 -23.18 -16.59 16.69
C SER A 41 -24.20 -15.47 16.91
N LEU A 42 -24.79 -14.95 15.83
CA LEU A 42 -25.84 -13.94 15.91
C LEU A 42 -27.12 -14.48 16.56
N ALA A 43 -27.51 -15.72 16.25
CA ALA A 43 -28.67 -16.37 16.85
C ALA A 43 -28.47 -16.61 18.36
N ALA A 44 -27.29 -17.11 18.75
CA ALA A 44 -26.94 -17.32 20.16
C ALA A 44 -26.90 -15.99 20.94
N LEU A 45 -26.32 -14.94 20.35
CA LEU A 45 -26.32 -13.60 20.94
C LEU A 45 -27.74 -13.05 21.12
N GLY A 46 -28.60 -13.20 20.10
CA GLY A 46 -30.01 -12.80 20.18
C GLY A 46 -30.78 -13.55 21.27
N TYR A 47 -30.55 -14.85 21.41
CA TYR A 47 -31.15 -15.67 22.46
C TYR A 47 -30.71 -15.20 23.86
N VAL A 48 -29.40 -15.01 24.10
CA VAL A 48 -28.88 -14.52 25.39
C VAL A 48 -29.45 -13.15 25.75
N LEU A 49 -29.53 -12.23 24.78
CA LEU A 49 -30.12 -10.90 24.97
C LEU A 49 -31.62 -10.96 25.29
N SER A 50 -32.35 -11.92 24.72
CA SER A 50 -33.77 -12.12 25.03
C SER A 50 -34.00 -12.78 26.40
N ALA A 51 -33.11 -13.67 26.82
CA ALA A 51 -33.23 -14.42 28.07
C ALA A 51 -32.86 -13.58 29.31
N VAL A 52 -31.98 -12.59 29.14
CA VAL A 52 -31.53 -11.72 30.24
C VAL A 52 -31.66 -10.26 29.82
N PRO A 53 -32.88 -9.68 29.89
CA PRO A 53 -33.13 -8.31 29.42
C PRO A 53 -32.29 -7.26 30.15
N ILE A 54 -31.86 -7.56 31.38
CA ILE A 54 -31.00 -6.70 32.19
C ILE A 54 -29.57 -6.58 31.59
N LEU A 55 -29.10 -7.57 30.82
CA LEU A 55 -27.81 -7.50 30.11
C LEU A 55 -27.89 -6.69 28.81
N GLY A 56 -29.08 -6.57 28.21
CA GLY A 56 -29.27 -5.75 27.00
C GLY A 56 -29.08 -4.25 27.27
N THR A 57 -29.55 -3.77 28.42
CA THR A 57 -29.46 -2.35 28.79
C THR A 57 -28.02 -1.81 28.90
N PRO A 58 -27.08 -2.43 29.65
CA PRO A 58 -25.71 -1.94 29.71
C PRO A 58 -24.98 -2.06 28.37
N LEU A 59 -25.27 -3.11 27.58
CA LEU A 59 -24.66 -3.27 26.26
C LEU A 59 -25.14 -2.18 25.29
N THR A 60 -26.44 -1.89 25.25
CA THR A 60 -26.99 -0.81 24.43
C THR A 60 -26.49 0.56 24.89
N LEU A 61 -26.36 0.81 26.20
CA LEU A 61 -25.77 2.03 26.74
C LEU A 61 -24.28 2.16 26.37
N ALA A 62 -23.49 1.10 26.54
CA ALA A 62 -22.08 1.08 26.16
C ALA A 62 -21.90 1.33 24.66
N TRP A 63 -22.73 0.70 23.82
CA TRP A 63 -22.70 0.90 22.38
C TRP A 63 -23.14 2.30 21.97
N ALA A 64 -24.21 2.84 22.57
CA ALA A 64 -24.66 4.21 22.33
C ALA A 64 -23.58 5.24 22.73
N LEU A 65 -22.89 5.01 23.85
CA LEU A 65 -21.76 5.86 24.28
C LEU A 65 -20.59 5.77 23.29
N ALA A 66 -20.22 4.57 22.83
CA ALA A 66 -19.18 4.38 21.84
C ALA A 66 -19.52 5.05 20.50
N ALA A 67 -20.76 4.88 20.01
CA ALA A 67 -21.25 5.52 18.80
C ALA A 67 -21.29 7.06 18.92
N TYR A 68 -21.68 7.57 20.10
CA TYR A 68 -21.64 9.00 20.39
C TYR A 68 -20.21 9.56 20.36
N ARG A 69 -19.24 8.88 20.98
CA ARG A 69 -17.82 9.30 20.94
C ARG A 69 -17.23 9.23 19.54
N ALA A 70 -17.57 8.20 18.76
CA ALA A 70 -17.12 8.06 17.37
C ALA A 70 -17.78 9.06 16.39
N GLY A 71 -18.98 9.55 16.73
CA GLY A 71 -19.75 10.52 15.95
C GLY A 71 -19.63 11.96 16.45
N ALA A 72 -18.87 12.20 17.52
CA ALA A 72 -18.44 13.55 17.87
C ALA A 72 -17.76 14.14 16.63
N PRO A 73 -18.01 15.42 16.28
CA PRO A 73 -17.13 16.08 15.36
C PRO A 73 -15.73 15.82 15.90
N GLU A 74 -14.82 15.38 15.03
CA GLU A 74 -13.42 15.70 15.25
C GLU A 74 -13.45 17.24 15.29
N GLU A 75 -13.70 17.80 16.48
CA GLU A 75 -13.10 19.04 16.91
C GLU A 75 -11.68 18.83 16.49
N THR A 76 -11.32 19.50 15.38
CA THR A 76 -10.02 19.43 14.76
C THR A 76 -9.07 19.58 15.92
N ALA A 77 -8.61 18.45 16.45
CA ALA A 77 -7.67 18.49 17.54
C ALA A 77 -6.57 19.34 16.92
N PRO A 78 -6.14 20.44 17.57
CA PRO A 78 -4.92 21.07 17.14
C PRO A 78 -3.97 19.91 16.95
N VAL A 79 -3.51 19.73 15.71
CA VAL A 79 -2.62 18.64 15.31
C VAL A 79 -1.70 18.50 16.50
N PRO A 80 -1.74 17.36 17.24
CA PRO A 80 -0.85 17.23 18.37
C PRO A 80 0.51 17.53 17.76
N ALA A 81 1.17 18.57 18.28
CA ALA A 81 2.57 18.75 18.04
C ALA A 81 3.16 17.43 18.53
N ASP A 82 3.35 16.51 17.59
CA ASP A 82 3.89 15.18 17.79
C ASP A 82 5.41 15.36 17.91
N ASP A 83 5.76 16.17 18.90
CA ASP A 83 7.07 16.42 19.50
C ASP A 83 6.89 16.30 21.02
N ALA A 84 6.21 15.23 21.44
CA ALA A 84 6.45 14.64 22.75
C ALA A 84 7.19 13.31 22.49
N PRO A 85 8.53 13.33 22.46
CA PRO A 85 9.31 12.13 22.22
C PRO A 85 9.01 11.09 23.30
N GLU A 86 8.91 9.83 22.89
CA GLU A 86 9.08 8.72 23.83
C GLU A 86 10.38 8.94 24.62
N PRO A 87 10.42 8.72 25.95
CA PRO A 87 11.66 8.68 26.69
C PRO A 87 12.36 7.34 26.39
N GLY A 88 12.89 7.25 25.17
CA GLY A 88 13.61 6.10 24.65
C GLY A 88 14.67 6.62 23.67
N GLU A 89 15.89 6.75 24.18
CA GLU A 89 17.13 7.08 23.46
C GLU A 89 17.12 8.47 22.78
N GLN A 90 17.68 9.47 23.48
CA GLN A 90 18.12 10.73 22.90
C GLN A 90 18.93 10.46 21.62
N PRO A 91 18.44 10.86 20.43
CA PRO A 91 19.34 11.16 19.33
C PRO A 91 20.00 12.47 19.72
N SER A 92 21.33 12.43 19.85
CA SER A 92 22.18 13.60 19.96
C SER A 92 21.72 14.64 18.92
N ALA A 93 21.35 15.83 19.38
CA ALA A 93 21.13 16.98 18.50
C ALA A 93 22.48 17.35 17.87
N GLU A 94 22.84 16.63 16.81
CA GLU A 94 23.86 17.07 15.88
C GLU A 94 23.34 18.33 15.17
N PRO A 95 24.22 19.30 14.89
CA PRO A 95 23.85 20.54 14.23
C PRO A 95 23.09 20.23 12.94
N GLU A 96 21.96 20.92 12.73
CA GLU A 96 21.20 20.92 11.49
C GLU A 96 22.13 21.43 10.36
N GLU A 97 22.89 20.52 9.76
CA GLU A 97 23.47 20.74 8.45
C GLU A 97 22.28 21.00 7.53
N GLU A 98 22.26 22.16 6.86
CA GLU A 98 21.29 22.51 5.83
C GLU A 98 21.34 21.42 4.74
N GLN A 99 20.58 20.35 4.92
CA GLN A 99 20.51 19.26 3.96
C GLN A 99 19.86 19.84 2.71
N LEU A 100 20.67 19.96 1.66
CA LEU A 100 20.25 20.40 0.34
C LEU A 100 19.09 19.52 -0.12
N LEU A 101 17.97 20.16 -0.47
CA LEU A 101 16.82 19.45 -1.02
C LEU A 101 17.24 18.76 -2.33
N PRO A 102 16.79 17.51 -2.55
CA PRO A 102 17.17 16.74 -3.72
C PRO A 102 16.65 17.42 -4.98
N THR A 103 17.48 17.41 -6.02
CA THR A 103 17.13 17.94 -7.33
C THR A 103 16.07 17.08 -8.02
N ARG A 104 15.44 17.62 -9.07
CA ARG A 104 14.42 16.89 -9.83
C ARG A 104 14.99 15.61 -10.47
N GLU A 105 16.22 15.67 -10.96
CA GLU A 105 16.92 14.57 -11.60
C GLU A 105 17.24 13.45 -10.60
N GLU A 106 17.67 13.80 -9.38
CA GLU A 106 17.91 12.85 -8.30
C GLU A 106 16.61 12.18 -7.84
N LEU A 107 15.53 12.95 -7.69
CA LEU A 107 14.21 12.42 -7.39
C LEU A 107 13.73 11.46 -8.49
N ALA A 108 13.93 11.81 -9.76
CA ALA A 108 13.59 10.95 -10.88
C ALA A 108 14.39 9.63 -10.84
N ALA A 109 15.70 9.71 -10.67
CA ALA A 109 16.58 8.54 -10.59
C ALA A 109 16.17 7.61 -9.44
N ALA A 110 15.93 8.16 -8.24
CA ALA A 110 15.50 7.40 -7.07
C ALA A 110 14.11 6.76 -7.28
N LEU A 111 13.17 7.46 -7.91
CA LEU A 111 11.85 6.90 -8.25
C LEU A 111 11.94 5.70 -9.20
N HIS A 112 12.82 5.78 -10.21
CA HIS A 112 13.08 4.67 -11.14
C HIS A 112 13.85 3.53 -10.47
N GLN A 113 14.78 3.83 -9.56
CA GLN A 113 15.56 2.82 -8.83
C GLN A 113 14.74 2.03 -7.82
N LEU A 114 13.84 2.68 -7.08
CA LEU A 114 13.00 2.06 -6.06
C LEU A 114 11.78 1.32 -6.63
N ALA A 115 11.62 1.26 -7.95
CA ALA A 115 10.36 0.92 -8.59
C ALA A 115 9.85 -0.52 -8.38
N ALA A 116 8.63 -0.64 -7.83
CA ALA A 116 7.55 -1.55 -8.25
C ALA A 116 6.17 -1.08 -7.74
N PRO A 117 5.09 -1.19 -8.53
CA PRO A 117 4.56 -0.19 -9.47
C PRO A 117 4.31 1.24 -8.92
N HIS A 118 4.51 1.49 -7.62
CA HIS A 118 4.33 2.80 -7.00
C HIS A 118 5.38 2.99 -5.91
N VAL A 119 5.87 4.21 -5.71
CA VAL A 119 6.87 4.51 -4.68
C VAL A 119 6.21 5.22 -3.52
N HIS A 120 6.40 4.67 -2.32
CA HIS A 120 5.94 5.28 -1.08
C HIS A 120 6.80 6.48 -0.72
N LEU A 121 6.15 7.56 -0.29
CA LEU A 121 6.88 8.75 0.12
C LEU A 121 7.80 8.48 1.34
N THR A 122 7.42 7.52 2.20
CA THR A 122 8.25 7.06 3.32
C THR A 122 9.48 6.26 2.86
N ALA A 123 9.37 5.47 1.80
CA ALA A 123 10.51 4.72 1.26
C ALA A 123 11.50 5.67 0.55
N LEU A 124 10.98 6.65 -0.18
CA LEU A 124 11.78 7.70 -0.80
C LEU A 124 12.44 8.58 0.26
N ALA A 125 11.72 8.94 1.34
CA ALA A 125 12.25 9.68 2.48
C ALA A 125 13.43 8.95 3.14
N ALA A 126 13.29 7.64 3.37
CA ALA A 126 14.35 6.79 3.91
C ALA A 126 15.56 6.69 2.97
N HIS A 127 15.35 6.72 1.65
CA HIS A 127 16.44 6.70 0.67
C HIS A 127 17.31 7.96 0.73
N PHE A 128 16.71 9.14 0.95
CA PHE A 128 17.42 10.42 1.05
C PHE A 128 17.80 10.82 2.48
N GLY A 129 17.34 10.09 3.50
CA GLY A 129 17.52 10.49 4.90
C GLY A 129 16.70 11.73 5.30
N LEU A 130 15.64 12.05 4.55
CA LEU A 130 14.82 13.25 4.74
C LEU A 130 13.50 12.94 5.44
N SER A 131 12.85 13.97 5.99
CA SER A 131 11.47 13.83 6.45
C SER A 131 10.49 13.72 5.27
N SER A 132 9.34 13.10 5.51
CA SER A 132 8.25 13.04 4.52
C SER A 132 7.64 14.41 4.20
N GLY A 133 7.83 15.42 5.07
CA GLY A 133 7.41 16.80 4.80
C GLY A 133 8.30 17.47 3.76
N GLN A 134 9.61 17.46 4.00
CA GLN A 134 10.63 18.02 3.09
C GLN A 134 10.58 17.37 1.71
N LEU A 135 10.39 16.06 1.66
CA LEU A 135 10.32 15.36 0.38
C LEU A 135 9.05 15.68 -0.40
N ARG A 136 7.94 15.96 0.29
CA ARG A 136 6.70 16.42 -0.37
C ARG A 136 6.91 17.80 -0.99
N GLU A 137 7.57 18.70 -0.27
CA GLU A 137 7.92 20.04 -0.78
C GLU A 137 8.89 19.96 -1.97
N ALA A 138 9.90 19.09 -1.90
CA ALA A 138 10.81 18.84 -3.02
C ALA A 138 10.09 18.27 -4.25
N CYS A 139 9.16 17.32 -4.06
CA CYS A 139 8.34 16.79 -5.16
C CYS A 139 7.44 17.87 -5.78
N ASP A 140 6.83 18.73 -4.95
CA ASP A 140 5.97 19.83 -5.42
C ASP A 140 6.78 20.86 -6.21
N GLY A 141 7.96 21.26 -5.71
CA GLY A 141 8.90 22.14 -6.40
C GLY A 141 9.42 21.54 -7.72
N ALA A 142 9.55 20.21 -7.80
CA ALA A 142 9.93 19.49 -9.01
C ALA A 142 8.75 19.23 -9.99
N GLY A 143 7.52 19.55 -9.61
CA GLY A 143 6.32 19.29 -10.40
C GLY A 143 5.93 17.81 -10.50
N ILE A 144 6.32 16.99 -9.51
CA ILE A 144 6.02 15.56 -9.45
C ILE A 144 4.77 15.37 -8.56
N PRO A 145 3.64 14.89 -9.10
CA PRO A 145 2.41 14.83 -8.33
C PRO A 145 2.48 13.72 -7.27
N VAL A 146 2.34 14.11 -6.00
CA VAL A 146 2.20 13.18 -4.88
C VAL A 146 0.72 12.85 -4.70
N ALA A 147 0.31 11.64 -5.08
CA ALA A 147 -1.06 11.19 -4.94
C ALA A 147 -1.29 10.45 -3.61
N GLY A 148 -2.44 10.69 -3.00
CA GLY A 148 -3.01 9.75 -2.04
C GLY A 148 -3.52 8.48 -2.77
N GLY A 149 -3.67 7.39 -2.03
CA GLY A 149 -4.35 6.20 -2.58
C GLY A 149 -3.43 5.06 -3.02
N VAL A 150 -2.11 5.20 -2.84
CA VAL A 150 -1.18 4.11 -3.17
C VAL A 150 -1.36 3.00 -2.13
N ARG A 151 -1.75 1.81 -2.58
CA ARG A 151 -2.01 0.64 -1.73
C ARG A 151 -0.80 -0.28 -1.73
N MET A 152 -0.17 -0.43 -0.58
CA MET A 152 0.82 -1.49 -0.31
C MET A 152 0.51 -2.15 1.02
N GLY A 153 0.61 -3.49 1.06
CA GLY A 153 0.33 -4.26 2.27
C GLY A 153 -1.08 -4.06 2.84
N GLY A 154 -2.08 -3.76 2.00
CA GLY A 154 -3.47 -3.56 2.42
C GLY A 154 -3.76 -2.22 3.11
N ARG A 155 -2.79 -1.30 3.19
CA ARG A 155 -2.98 0.07 3.70
C ARG A 155 -2.86 1.08 2.57
N VAL A 156 -3.65 2.14 2.65
CA VAL A 156 -3.57 3.28 1.73
C VAL A 156 -2.58 4.27 2.31
N SER A 157 -1.60 4.71 1.52
CA SER A 157 -0.71 5.81 1.90
C SER A 157 -0.48 6.79 0.74
N THR A 158 0.29 7.83 1.04
CA THR A 158 0.79 8.80 0.06
C THR A 158 1.99 8.24 -0.69
N GLY A 159 2.04 8.46 -2.00
CA GLY A 159 3.16 8.06 -2.85
C GLY A 159 3.05 8.64 -4.25
N VAL A 160 4.03 8.32 -5.08
CA VAL A 160 4.06 8.69 -6.50
C VAL A 160 3.69 7.45 -7.31
N ARG A 161 2.77 7.59 -8.27
CA ARG A 161 2.35 6.47 -9.13
C ARG A 161 3.31 6.32 -10.31
N ALA A 162 3.60 5.10 -10.75
CA ALA A 162 4.42 4.86 -11.95
C ALA A 162 4.12 5.74 -13.19
N PRO A 163 2.86 5.97 -13.62
CA PRO A 163 2.59 6.81 -14.78
C PRO A 163 3.00 8.28 -14.58
N ASP A 164 3.17 8.70 -13.33
CA ASP A 164 3.54 10.07 -12.98
C ASP A 164 5.06 10.23 -12.82
N PHE A 165 5.85 9.20 -13.13
CA PHE A 165 7.29 9.28 -13.01
C PHE A 165 7.85 10.22 -14.08
N PRO A 166 8.71 11.17 -13.68
CA PRO A 166 9.41 12.00 -14.66
C PRO A 166 10.26 11.11 -15.58
N THR A 167 10.27 11.45 -16.86
CA THR A 167 11.20 10.84 -17.82
C THR A 167 12.62 11.19 -17.40
N LEU A 168 13.48 10.17 -17.28
CA LEU A 168 14.92 10.41 -17.12
C LEU A 168 15.40 11.18 -18.36
N SER A 169 16.09 12.30 -18.14
CA SER A 169 16.85 12.94 -19.22
C SER A 169 17.78 11.89 -19.82
N PRO A 170 17.90 11.80 -21.15
CA PRO A 170 18.87 10.89 -21.75
C PRO A 170 20.22 11.18 -21.12
N ASP A 171 20.85 10.14 -20.58
CA ASP A 171 22.22 10.22 -20.09
C ASP A 171 23.05 10.95 -21.16
N PRO A 172 23.88 11.94 -20.81
CA PRO A 172 24.78 12.54 -21.78
C PRO A 172 25.52 11.41 -22.45
N GLU A 173 25.22 11.22 -23.74
CA GLU A 173 25.76 10.16 -24.58
C GLU A 173 27.26 10.08 -24.28
N PRO A 174 27.78 8.93 -23.80
CA PRO A 174 29.18 8.85 -23.43
C PRO A 174 29.96 9.27 -24.67
N VAL A 175 30.67 10.41 -24.56
CA VAL A 175 31.53 10.91 -25.64
C VAL A 175 32.36 9.72 -26.05
N PRO A 176 32.21 9.20 -27.28
CA PRO A 176 32.90 7.99 -27.66
C PRO A 176 34.37 8.34 -27.63
N GLU A 177 35.07 7.92 -26.58
CA GLU A 177 36.50 7.76 -26.63
C GLU A 177 36.75 6.90 -27.87
N SER A 178 37.53 7.43 -28.80
CA SER A 178 37.88 6.81 -30.05
C SER A 178 38.72 5.56 -29.76
N VAL A 179 38.08 4.50 -29.26
CA VAL A 179 38.68 3.20 -29.07
C VAL A 179 38.58 2.51 -30.42
N VAL A 180 39.74 2.44 -31.05
CA VAL A 180 40.01 1.73 -32.29
C VAL A 180 39.34 0.37 -32.27
N ALA A 181 38.43 0.16 -33.23
CA ALA A 181 37.74 -1.09 -33.46
C ALA A 181 38.75 -2.23 -33.71
N ALA A 182 38.83 -3.16 -32.76
CA ALA A 182 39.28 -4.53 -33.02
C ALA A 182 38.05 -5.43 -32.81
N GLY A 183 37.64 -6.07 -33.90
CA GLY A 183 36.30 -6.63 -34.09
C GLY A 183 35.81 -7.58 -32.99
N GLN A 184 34.56 -7.36 -32.57
CA GLN A 184 33.73 -8.41 -32.03
C GLN A 184 32.52 -8.61 -32.95
N SER A 185 32.42 -9.82 -33.45
CA SER A 185 31.34 -10.34 -34.29
C SER A 185 30.01 -10.33 -33.55
N ASN A 186 28.99 -9.79 -34.22
CA ASN A 186 27.57 -9.93 -33.94
C ASN A 186 27.21 -11.34 -33.44
N ASN A 187 26.89 -11.48 -32.16
CA ASN A 187 26.16 -12.62 -31.62
C ASN A 187 24.69 -12.23 -31.48
N ASN A 188 23.97 -12.20 -32.60
CA ASN A 188 22.52 -12.31 -32.59
C ASN A 188 22.19 -13.79 -32.38
N ASN A 189 22.03 -14.20 -31.12
CA ASN A 189 21.51 -15.52 -30.79
C ASN A 189 19.99 -15.57 -31.03
N ALA A 190 19.63 -15.63 -32.31
CA ALA A 190 18.32 -16.07 -32.78
C ALA A 190 18.41 -17.57 -33.08
N GLN A 191 18.49 -18.42 -32.06
CA GLN A 191 18.21 -19.85 -32.20
C GLN A 191 17.93 -20.49 -30.83
N ALA A 192 16.65 -20.55 -30.47
CA ALA A 192 16.16 -21.55 -29.53
C ALA A 192 16.10 -22.92 -30.24
N SER A 193 17.26 -23.54 -30.49
CA SER A 193 17.35 -24.99 -30.70
C SER A 193 17.16 -25.63 -29.31
N THR A 194 16.01 -26.22 -29.02
CA THR A 194 15.68 -27.60 -29.40
C THR A 194 16.79 -28.59 -29.03
N GLU A 195 17.15 -28.65 -27.75
CA GLU A 195 17.59 -29.90 -27.12
C GLU A 195 16.99 -29.93 -25.70
N GLU A 196 16.40 -31.08 -25.34
CA GLU A 196 15.75 -31.40 -24.05
C GLU A 196 14.32 -30.86 -23.81
N GLY A 197 13.38 -31.41 -24.59
CA GLY A 197 12.30 -32.19 -23.98
C GLY A 197 11.05 -31.47 -23.48
N PHE A 198 10.83 -30.17 -23.70
CA PHE A 198 9.56 -29.51 -23.35
C PHE A 198 8.96 -28.71 -24.51
N SER A 199 7.72 -29.03 -24.90
CA SER A 199 6.92 -28.27 -25.86
C SER A 199 5.92 -27.40 -25.11
N ILE A 200 6.00 -26.08 -25.34
CA ILE A 200 5.05 -25.10 -24.83
C ILE A 200 3.98 -24.87 -25.89
N THR A 201 2.73 -25.27 -25.62
CA THR A 201 1.58 -25.07 -26.51
C THR A 201 0.53 -24.20 -25.82
N GLN A 202 0.00 -23.20 -26.51
CA GLN A 202 -1.07 -22.35 -25.99
C GLN A 202 -2.39 -23.14 -25.88
N ASP A 203 -3.12 -23.00 -24.77
CA ASP A 203 -4.37 -23.74 -24.56
C ASP A 203 -5.48 -23.21 -25.49
N PRO A 204 -6.08 -24.06 -26.36
CA PRO A 204 -7.07 -23.60 -27.34
C PRO A 204 -8.38 -23.12 -26.69
N VAL A 205 -8.64 -23.44 -25.42
CA VAL A 205 -9.86 -23.01 -24.72
C VAL A 205 -9.62 -21.74 -23.90
N ASN A 206 -8.36 -21.45 -23.53
CA ASN A 206 -8.03 -20.28 -22.71
C ASN A 206 -6.68 -19.69 -23.13
N HIS A 207 -6.73 -18.60 -23.89
CA HIS A 207 -5.55 -17.93 -24.47
C HIS A 207 -4.58 -17.36 -23.43
N HIS A 208 -4.99 -17.23 -22.16
CA HIS A 208 -4.14 -16.80 -21.06
C HIS A 208 -3.40 -17.96 -20.37
N ARG A 209 -3.68 -19.21 -20.75
CA ARG A 209 -3.07 -20.40 -20.17
C ARG A 209 -2.11 -21.06 -21.16
N TRP A 210 -0.91 -21.35 -20.68
CA TRP A 210 0.13 -22.05 -21.44
C TRP A 210 0.34 -23.45 -20.87
N ARG A 211 0.45 -24.46 -21.74
CA ARG A 211 0.75 -25.84 -21.34
C ARG A 211 2.18 -26.16 -21.70
N VAL A 212 2.93 -26.67 -20.73
CA VAL A 212 4.28 -27.20 -20.93
C VAL A 212 4.16 -28.72 -20.91
N THR A 213 4.48 -29.37 -22.03
CA THR A 213 4.40 -30.82 -22.19
C THR A 213 5.80 -31.39 -22.39
N LYS A 214 6.16 -32.43 -21.63
CA LYS A 214 7.47 -33.09 -21.80
C LYS A 214 7.41 -34.03 -23.00
N ALA A 215 8.28 -33.87 -23.99
CA ALA A 215 8.38 -34.78 -25.12
C ALA A 215 9.08 -36.06 -24.65
N GLY A 216 8.31 -37.14 -24.45
CA GLY A 216 8.81 -38.48 -24.16
C GLY A 216 8.36 -39.06 -22.82
N ASN A 217 7.13 -39.58 -22.78
CA ASN A 217 6.77 -40.85 -22.14
C ASN A 217 5.44 -41.36 -22.71
#